data_AF-A0A2N2TC13-F1
#
_entry.id   AF-A0A2N2TC13-F1
#
_cell.length_a   1.000
_cell.length_b   1.000
_cell.length_c   1.000
_cell.angle_alpha   90.00
_cell.angle_beta   90.00
_cell.angle_gamma   90.00
#
_symmetry.space_group_name_H-M   'P 1'
#
loop_
_entity.id
_entity.type
_entity.pdbx_description
1 polymer ?
#
loop_
_entity_poly.entity_id
_entity_poly.type
_entity_poly.pdbx_seq_one_letter_code
_entity_poly.pdbx_strand_id
1 'polypeptide(L)'
;MVKWRSCHPVCLFAVLLTTMTDSIFQTFLAVVVSVGFCLLYFAGSNFLLDRIVALPFATRNRREAIRSNVQPWLFLAPALVLLGVYLVYPLFETFRLSFFDAVGQTFVGLANYVWVFKDENFLITIRNNFMWLLVVPAVSTALGLVVAVLADRVWWGHVAKTLVFMPMAISFVGASVIWKFVFDFRGPDAEQIGLLNAIVTGMGFAPQAWVTLPFWNNFFLMAILIWIQTGFAMVILSAALRGVPNDTLEAARIDGASELQIFFAIMVPQIMSTILVVWTTITITVLKVFDIVMAMTGGQWDTSVLAN
;
A
#
# COMPACT_ATOMS: atom_id res chain seq x y z
N MET A 1 1.60 -19.80 26.37
CA MET A 1 0.39 -20.46 26.94
C MET A 1 0.17 -19.95 28.35
N VAL A 2 -0.66 -18.92 28.53
CA VAL A 2 -1.09 -18.44 29.86
C VAL A 2 -2.52 -18.93 30.09
N LYS A 3 -2.79 -19.47 31.29
CA LYS A 3 -4.02 -20.15 31.71
C LYS A 3 -5.29 -19.31 31.46
N TRP A 4 -6.11 -19.72 30.49
CA TRP A 4 -7.47 -19.22 30.23
C TRP A 4 -8.55 -20.14 30.83
N ARG A 5 -8.52 -20.38 32.14
CA ARG A 5 -9.65 -21.06 32.80
C ARG A 5 -10.20 -20.17 33.90
N SER A 6 -11.48 -19.82 33.73
CA SER A 6 -12.38 -19.13 34.69
C SER A 6 -12.30 -17.60 34.71
N CYS A 7 -12.82 -16.92 33.68
CA CYS A 7 -13.27 -15.53 33.81
C CYS A 7 -14.75 -15.45 33.44
N HIS A 8 -15.58 -15.07 34.42
CA HIS A 8 -16.98 -14.69 34.20
C HIS A 8 -17.04 -13.56 33.13
N PRO A 9 -18.13 -13.46 32.33
CA PRO A 9 -18.29 -12.44 31.29
C PRO A 9 -18.13 -10.99 31.80
N VAL A 10 -18.35 -10.75 33.09
CA VAL A 10 -18.17 -9.45 33.76
C VAL A 10 -16.69 -9.09 33.94
N CYS A 11 -15.81 -10.05 34.24
CA CYS A 11 -14.37 -9.81 34.36
C CYS A 11 -13.70 -9.53 33.00
N LEU A 12 -14.17 -10.19 31.94
CA LEU A 12 -13.68 -9.93 30.59
C LEU A 12 -14.06 -8.51 30.13
N PHE A 13 -15.29 -8.08 30.44
CA PHE A 13 -15.78 -6.74 30.13
C PHE A 13 -15.08 -5.65 30.95
N ALA A 14 -14.78 -5.91 32.23
CA ALA A 14 -14.03 -4.99 33.09
C ALA A 14 -12.55 -4.86 32.68
N VAL A 15 -11.88 -5.96 32.30
CA VAL A 15 -10.50 -5.94 31.79
C VAL A 15 -10.42 -5.28 30.41
N LEU A 16 -11.41 -5.50 29.55
CA LEU A 16 -11.52 -4.76 28.28
C LEU A 16 -11.80 -3.27 28.53
N LEU A 17 -12.68 -2.90 29.47
CA LEU A 17 -12.91 -1.50 29.80
C LEU A 17 -11.67 -0.83 30.37
N THR A 18 -10.93 -1.48 31.29
CA THR A 18 -9.72 -0.89 31.89
C THR A 18 -8.59 -0.73 30.88
N THR A 19 -8.35 -1.76 30.05
CA THR A 19 -7.35 -1.68 28.98
C THR A 19 -7.74 -0.67 27.89
N MET A 20 -9.03 -0.51 27.60
CA MET A 20 -9.51 0.52 26.67
C MET A 20 -9.50 1.92 27.28
N THR A 21 -9.85 2.11 28.56
CA THR A 21 -9.73 3.41 29.24
C THR A 21 -8.29 3.87 29.34
N ASP A 22 -7.36 2.94 29.61
CA ASP A 22 -5.93 3.22 29.58
C ASP A 22 -5.47 3.58 28.16
N SER A 23 -5.91 2.85 27.14
CA SER A 23 -5.55 3.15 25.74
C SER A 23 -6.11 4.48 25.25
N ILE A 24 -7.36 4.80 25.60
CA ILE A 24 -8.02 6.07 25.25
C ILE A 24 -7.33 7.23 25.98
N PHE A 25 -7.05 7.07 27.28
CA PHE A 25 -6.36 8.08 28.07
C PHE A 25 -4.94 8.32 27.55
N GLN A 26 -4.19 7.26 27.22
CA GLN A 26 -2.85 7.37 26.62
C GLN A 26 -2.90 8.04 25.25
N THR A 27 -3.88 7.71 24.41
CA THR A 27 -4.07 8.36 23.11
C THR A 27 -4.38 9.83 23.27
N PHE A 28 -5.29 10.17 24.18
CA PHE A 28 -5.66 11.55 24.48
C PHE A 28 -4.47 12.34 25.04
N LEU A 29 -3.75 11.77 26.00
CA LEU A 29 -2.54 12.36 26.57
C LEU A 29 -1.48 12.59 25.48
N ALA A 30 -1.24 11.60 24.62
CA ALA A 30 -0.32 11.72 23.50
C ALA A 30 -0.72 12.84 22.53
N VAL A 31 -2.02 12.99 22.22
CA VAL A 31 -2.53 14.10 21.39
C VAL A 31 -2.27 15.44 22.07
N VAL A 32 -2.63 15.58 23.35
CA VAL A 32 -2.43 16.84 24.10
C VAL A 32 -0.96 17.21 24.18
N VAL A 33 -0.08 16.24 24.48
CA VAL A 33 1.38 16.44 24.52
C VAL A 33 1.91 16.82 23.14
N SER A 34 1.46 16.15 22.07
CA SER A 34 1.91 16.45 20.70
C SER A 34 1.48 17.85 20.26
N VAL A 35 0.23 18.22 20.49
CA VAL A 35 -0.28 19.57 20.17
C VAL A 35 0.43 20.63 21.01
N GLY A 36 0.63 20.37 22.31
CA GLY A 36 1.38 21.24 23.21
C GLY A 36 2.81 21.45 22.74
N PHE A 37 3.49 20.39 22.32
CA PHE A 37 4.84 20.45 21.74
C PHE A 37 4.85 21.30 20.47
N CYS A 38 3.91 21.10 19.54
CA CYS A 38 3.80 21.90 18.32
C CYS A 38 3.59 23.40 18.61
N LEU A 39 2.71 23.74 19.56
CA LEU A 39 2.45 25.13 19.95
C LEU A 39 3.66 25.76 20.64
N LEU A 40 4.32 25.03 21.55
CA LEU A 40 5.53 25.49 22.22
C LEU A 40 6.67 25.68 21.23
N TYR A 41 6.84 24.77 20.28
CA TYR A 41 7.83 24.88 19.23
C TYR A 41 7.55 26.11 18.35
N PHE A 42 6.31 26.30 17.90
CA PHE A 42 5.91 27.47 17.11
C PHE A 42 6.12 28.80 17.85
N ALA A 43 5.65 28.89 19.10
CA ALA A 43 5.80 30.10 19.90
C ALA A 43 7.28 30.38 20.24
N GLY A 44 8.02 29.34 20.65
CA GLY A 44 9.43 29.43 21.02
C GLY A 44 10.33 29.78 19.84
N SER A 45 10.11 29.16 18.67
CA SER A 45 10.86 29.45 17.45
C SER A 45 10.64 30.87 16.94
N ASN A 46 9.39 31.37 16.95
CA ASN A 46 9.10 32.76 16.60
C ASN A 46 9.69 33.74 17.63
N PHE A 47 9.55 33.46 18.92
CA PHE A 47 10.14 34.28 19.99
C PHE A 47 11.66 34.38 19.86
N LEU A 48 12.34 33.27 19.58
CA LEU A 48 13.79 33.22 19.35
C LEU A 48 14.18 33.98 18.07
N LEU A 49 13.45 33.79 16.97
CA LEU A 49 13.70 34.53 15.73
C LEU A 49 13.54 36.03 15.92
N ASP A 50 12.50 36.48 16.60
CA ASP A 50 12.27 37.90 16.85
C ASP A 50 13.38 38.49 17.73
N ARG A 51 13.88 37.75 18.73
CA ARG A 51 15.05 38.14 19.55
C ARG A 51 16.35 38.21 18.74
N ILE A 52 16.61 37.24 17.86
CA ILE A 52 17.83 37.16 17.05
C ILE A 52 17.84 38.26 15.96
N VAL A 53 16.68 38.53 15.36
CA VAL A 53 16.53 39.53 14.29
C VAL A 53 16.45 40.97 14.84
N ALA A 54 16.09 41.16 16.11
CA ALA A 54 16.01 42.47 16.77
C ALA A 54 17.37 43.17 17.04
N LEU A 55 18.51 42.59 16.63
CA LEU A 55 19.83 43.21 16.81
C LEU A 55 19.88 44.63 16.20
N PRO A 56 20.38 45.65 16.94
CA PRO A 56 20.14 47.07 16.67
C PRO A 56 20.76 47.65 15.38
N PHE A 57 21.55 46.85 14.65
CA PHE A 57 22.37 47.32 13.52
C PHE A 57 21.82 46.97 12.12
N ALA A 58 20.65 46.33 12.01
CA ALA A 58 20.07 45.91 10.72
C ALA A 58 18.87 46.78 10.31
N THR A 59 18.82 47.22 9.05
CA THR A 59 17.66 47.90 8.45
C THR A 59 16.43 46.99 8.43
N ARG A 60 15.23 47.56 8.47
CA ARG A 60 13.96 46.82 8.45
C ARG A 60 13.88 45.78 7.31
N ASN A 61 14.28 46.17 6.10
CA ASN A 61 14.28 45.28 4.94
C ASN A 61 15.22 44.07 5.12
N ARG A 62 16.39 44.26 5.76
CA ARG A 62 17.36 43.18 5.99
C ARG A 62 16.85 42.19 7.05
N ARG A 63 16.12 42.69 8.06
CA ARG A 63 15.46 41.85 9.08
C ARG A 63 14.35 40.98 8.49
N GLU A 64 13.51 41.57 7.64
CA GLU A 64 12.44 40.84 6.94
C GLU A 64 13.00 39.79 5.96
N ALA A 65 14.11 40.10 5.26
CA ALA A 65 14.79 39.14 4.40
C ALA A 65 15.40 37.95 5.17
N ILE A 66 15.99 38.17 6.34
CA ILE A 66 16.52 37.07 7.17
C ILE A 66 15.38 36.22 7.72
N ARG A 67 14.31 36.85 8.21
CA ARG A 67 13.14 36.14 8.74
C ARG A 67 12.50 35.24 7.69
N SER A 68 12.20 35.79 6.52
CA SER A 68 11.57 35.05 5.42
C SER A 68 12.41 33.86 4.93
N ASN A 69 13.73 33.97 4.98
CA ASN A 69 14.63 32.88 4.59
C ASN A 69 14.79 31.81 5.69
N VAL A 70 14.88 32.16 6.97
CA VAL A 70 15.17 31.21 8.06
C VAL A 70 13.91 30.51 8.59
N GLN A 71 12.78 31.23 8.63
CA GLN A 71 11.54 30.74 9.23
C GLN A 71 11.02 29.43 8.60
N PRO A 72 11.04 29.22 7.27
CA PRO A 72 10.63 27.94 6.68
C PRO A 72 11.49 26.77 7.15
N TRP A 73 12.82 26.93 7.19
CA TRP A 73 13.73 25.87 7.64
C TRP A 73 13.55 25.55 9.11
N LEU A 74 13.31 26.56 9.95
CA LEU A 74 13.05 26.35 11.37
C LEU A 74 11.77 25.55 11.59
N PHE A 75 10.71 25.79 10.82
CA PHE A 75 9.47 24.99 10.92
C PHE A 75 9.60 23.59 10.29
N LEU A 76 10.43 23.43 9.26
CA LEU A 76 10.72 22.12 8.67
C LEU A 76 11.69 21.29 9.54
N ALA A 77 12.50 21.92 10.39
CA ALA A 77 13.56 21.24 11.13
C ALA A 77 13.10 20.01 11.94
N PRO A 78 11.97 20.02 12.70
CA PRO A 78 11.54 18.84 13.44
C PRO A 78 11.19 17.67 12.51
N ALA A 79 10.52 17.95 11.39
CA ALA A 79 10.18 16.94 10.40
C ALA A 79 11.45 16.37 9.73
N LEU A 80 12.41 17.23 9.38
CA LEU A 80 13.68 16.82 8.79
C LEU A 80 14.53 15.98 9.75
N VAL A 81 14.56 16.32 11.04
CA VAL A 81 15.24 15.53 12.07
C VAL A 81 14.60 14.15 12.20
N LEU A 82 13.27 14.07 12.28
CA LEU A 82 12.57 12.79 12.35
C LEU A 82 12.80 11.94 11.10
N LEU A 83 12.69 12.53 9.90
CA LEU A 83 13.02 11.85 8.65
C LEU A 83 14.49 11.38 8.63
N GLY A 84 15.40 12.21 9.12
CA GLY A 84 16.81 11.89 9.26
C GLY A 84 17.04 10.66 10.13
N VAL A 85 16.44 10.63 11.32
CA VAL A 85 16.64 9.55 12.31
C VAL A 85 15.91 8.26 11.92
N TYR A 86 14.70 8.33 11.38
CA TYR A 86 13.86 7.15 11.13
C TYR A 86 13.95 6.59 9.71
N LEU A 87 14.42 7.37 8.73
CA LEU A 87 14.50 6.93 7.34
C LEU A 87 15.94 7.00 6.81
N VAL A 88 16.60 8.15 6.94
CA VAL A 88 17.93 8.36 6.36
C VAL A 88 19.00 7.56 7.11
N TYR A 89 18.99 7.58 8.45
CA TYR A 89 19.97 6.82 9.24
C TYR A 89 19.86 5.29 9.02
N PRO A 90 18.66 4.66 9.12
CA PRO A 90 18.53 3.23 8.83
C PRO A 90 18.91 2.85 7.40
N LEU A 91 18.69 3.73 6.41
CA LEU A 91 19.15 3.51 5.03
C LEU A 91 20.67 3.34 4.97
N PHE A 92 21.42 4.27 5.54
CA PHE A 92 22.89 4.18 5.56
C PHE A 92 23.40 3.02 6.42
N GLU A 93 22.73 2.75 7.54
CA GLU A 93 23.11 1.62 8.40
C GLU A 93 22.84 0.28 7.70
N THR A 94 21.72 0.14 6.99
CA THR A 94 21.43 -1.06 6.16
C THR A 94 22.47 -1.23 5.06
N PHE A 95 22.87 -0.13 4.40
CA PHE A 95 23.93 -0.16 3.42
C PHE A 95 25.27 -0.59 4.04
N ARG A 96 25.64 -0.05 5.22
CA ARG A 96 26.84 -0.48 5.94
C ARG A 96 26.78 -1.97 6.29
N LEU A 97 25.67 -2.42 6.89
CA LEU A 97 25.45 -3.81 7.31
C LEU A 97 25.49 -4.80 6.15
N SER A 98 25.14 -4.38 4.92
CA SER A 98 25.21 -5.24 3.74
C SER A 98 26.61 -5.77 3.43
N PHE A 99 27.66 -5.15 3.96
CA PHE A 99 29.06 -5.61 3.85
C PHE A 99 29.54 -6.46 5.04
N PHE A 100 28.68 -6.72 6.02
CA PHE A 100 28.97 -7.51 7.22
C PHE A 100 28.28 -8.88 7.14
N ASP A 101 28.69 -9.81 8.02
CA ASP A 101 28.03 -11.11 8.18
C ASP A 101 26.56 -10.98 8.63
N ALA A 102 25.85 -12.11 8.70
CA ALA A 102 24.43 -12.15 9.07
C ALA A 102 24.12 -11.58 10.47
N VAL A 103 25.13 -11.43 11.34
CA VAL A 103 25.00 -10.89 12.70
C VAL A 103 25.52 -9.45 12.79
N GLY A 104 26.08 -8.91 11.71
CA GLY A 104 26.63 -7.56 11.63
C GLY A 104 27.97 -7.38 12.35
N GLN A 105 28.68 -8.46 12.68
CA GLN A 105 29.89 -8.39 13.51
C GLN A 105 31.19 -8.42 12.70
N THR A 106 31.29 -9.31 11.70
CA THR A 106 32.50 -9.43 10.87
C THR A 106 32.29 -8.79 9.50
N PHE A 107 33.28 -8.02 9.02
CA PHE A 107 33.25 -7.44 7.68
C PHE A 107 33.60 -8.51 6.64
N VAL A 108 32.65 -8.83 5.76
CA VAL A 108 32.78 -9.85 4.71
C VAL A 108 32.93 -9.25 3.31
N GLY A 109 32.97 -7.91 3.20
CA GLY A 109 33.12 -7.21 1.94
C GLY A 109 31.95 -7.48 0.99
N LEU A 110 32.24 -7.90 -0.24
CA LEU A 110 31.21 -8.15 -1.27
C LEU A 110 30.65 -9.58 -1.27
N ALA A 111 30.98 -10.41 -0.27
CA ALA A 111 30.57 -11.81 -0.23
C ALA A 111 29.04 -12.01 -0.32
N ASN A 112 28.26 -11.17 0.38
CA ASN A 112 26.80 -11.21 0.36
C ASN A 112 26.22 -10.97 -1.04
N TYR A 113 26.80 -10.04 -1.80
CA TYR A 113 26.36 -9.74 -3.17
C TYR A 113 26.65 -10.89 -4.12
N VAL A 114 27.78 -11.58 -3.97
CA VAL A 114 28.09 -12.78 -4.77
C VAL A 114 27.18 -13.95 -4.38
N TRP A 115 26.88 -14.09 -3.09
CA TRP A 115 26.00 -15.14 -2.56
C TRP A 115 24.57 -15.02 -3.12
N VAL A 116 24.04 -13.80 -3.22
CA VAL A 116 22.72 -13.49 -3.78
C VAL A 116 22.49 -14.09 -5.18
N PHE A 117 23.53 -14.13 -6.03
CA PHE A 117 23.40 -14.69 -7.38
C PHE A 117 23.55 -16.22 -7.43
N LYS A 118 23.93 -16.87 -6.33
CA LYS A 118 24.14 -18.32 -6.23
C LYS A 118 23.03 -19.03 -5.45
N ASP A 119 22.34 -18.32 -4.56
CA ASP A 119 21.29 -18.89 -3.74
C ASP A 119 19.99 -19.06 -4.53
N GLU A 120 19.52 -20.30 -4.65
CA GLU A 120 18.32 -20.65 -5.41
C GLU A 120 17.06 -20.00 -4.83
N ASN A 121 16.95 -19.94 -3.50
CA ASN A 121 15.80 -19.33 -2.83
C ASN A 121 15.72 -17.83 -3.10
N PHE A 122 16.86 -17.14 -3.07
CA PHE A 122 16.93 -15.72 -3.40
C PHE A 122 16.54 -15.45 -4.86
N LEU A 123 16.99 -16.29 -5.80
CA LEU A 123 16.60 -16.17 -7.21
C LEU A 123 15.09 -16.40 -7.41
N ILE A 124 14.49 -17.35 -6.69
CA ILE A 124 13.03 -17.55 -6.65
C ILE A 124 12.34 -16.29 -6.13
N THR A 125 12.82 -15.72 -5.03
CA THR A 125 12.28 -14.48 -4.47
C THR A 125 12.35 -13.32 -5.46
N ILE A 126 13.49 -13.11 -6.13
CA ILE A 126 13.65 -12.05 -7.13
C ILE A 126 12.69 -12.25 -8.31
N ARG A 127 12.62 -13.48 -8.85
CA ARG A 127 11.67 -13.83 -9.92
C ARG A 127 10.24 -13.50 -9.51
N ASN A 128 9.82 -13.88 -8.31
CA ASN A 128 8.49 -13.61 -7.80
C ASN A 128 8.24 -12.09 -7.69
N ASN A 129 9.16 -11.32 -7.10
CA ASN A 129 9.02 -9.86 -7.03
C ASN A 129 8.87 -9.23 -8.41
N PHE A 130 9.65 -9.66 -9.40
CA PHE A 130 9.50 -9.18 -10.77
C PHE A 130 8.12 -9.54 -11.36
N MET A 131 7.61 -10.76 -11.13
CA MET A 131 6.26 -11.14 -11.55
C MET A 131 5.21 -10.25 -10.88
N TRP A 132 5.32 -10.01 -9.57
CA TRP A 132 4.42 -9.11 -8.83
C TRP A 132 4.44 -7.68 -9.39
N LEU A 133 5.64 -7.13 -9.65
CA LEU A 133 5.84 -5.77 -10.15
C LEU A 133 5.32 -5.57 -11.58
N LEU A 134 5.26 -6.63 -12.39
CA LEU A 134 4.73 -6.56 -13.74
C LEU A 134 3.22 -6.82 -13.77
N VAL A 135 2.77 -7.90 -13.12
CA VAL A 135 1.39 -8.39 -13.26
C VAL A 135 0.41 -7.53 -12.47
N VAL A 136 0.71 -7.21 -11.21
CA VAL A 136 -0.28 -6.52 -10.36
C VAL A 136 -0.57 -5.10 -10.85
N PRO A 137 0.43 -4.22 -11.08
CA PRO A 137 0.15 -2.89 -11.61
C PRO A 137 -0.57 -2.95 -12.96
N ALA A 138 -0.15 -3.83 -13.87
CA ALA A 138 -0.78 -3.99 -15.17
C ALA A 138 -2.25 -4.37 -15.09
N VAL A 139 -2.55 -5.45 -14.36
CA VAL A 139 -3.90 -6.00 -14.29
C VAL A 139 -4.80 -5.08 -13.47
N SER A 140 -4.34 -4.53 -12.35
CA SER A 140 -5.13 -3.59 -11.54
C SER A 140 -5.47 -2.30 -12.29
N THR A 141 -4.50 -1.72 -13.00
CA THR A 141 -4.74 -0.51 -13.80
C THR A 141 -5.67 -0.80 -14.97
N ALA A 142 -5.48 -1.92 -15.67
CA ALA A 142 -6.35 -2.33 -16.77
C ALA A 142 -7.79 -2.60 -16.31
N LEU A 143 -7.97 -3.41 -15.26
CA LEU A 143 -9.28 -3.69 -14.69
C LEU A 143 -9.93 -2.41 -14.15
N GLY A 144 -9.16 -1.56 -13.46
CA GLY A 144 -9.66 -0.28 -12.95
C GLY A 144 -10.16 0.63 -14.07
N LEU A 145 -9.44 0.69 -15.18
CA LEU A 145 -9.85 1.46 -16.37
C LEU A 145 -11.14 0.89 -17.00
N VAL A 146 -11.21 -0.43 -17.17
CA VAL A 146 -12.40 -1.11 -17.70
C VAL A 146 -13.61 -0.83 -16.81
N VAL A 147 -13.47 -1.01 -15.49
CA VAL A 147 -14.57 -0.73 -14.55
C VAL A 147 -14.93 0.76 -14.54
N ALA A 148 -13.98 1.68 -14.65
CA ALA A 148 -14.24 3.11 -14.72
C ALA A 148 -15.15 3.46 -15.92
N VAL A 149 -14.82 2.96 -17.11
CA VAL A 149 -15.61 3.18 -18.33
C VAL A 149 -16.99 2.54 -18.23
N LEU A 150 -17.07 1.29 -17.75
CA LEU A 150 -18.34 0.57 -17.65
C LEU A 150 -19.26 1.20 -16.60
N ALA A 151 -18.72 1.56 -15.43
CA ALA A 151 -19.51 2.11 -14.34
C ALA A 151 -20.11 3.49 -14.67
N ASP A 152 -19.44 4.30 -15.50
CA ASP A 152 -19.99 5.60 -15.95
C ASP A 152 -21.15 5.44 -16.96
N ARG A 153 -21.29 4.28 -17.62
CA ARG A 153 -22.39 4.00 -18.57
C ARG A 153 -23.64 3.42 -17.91
N VAL A 154 -23.56 3.05 -16.64
CA VAL A 154 -24.58 2.25 -15.95
C VAL A 154 -25.37 3.14 -14.98
N TRP A 155 -26.71 3.03 -14.99
CA TRP A 155 -27.61 3.87 -14.17
C TRP A 155 -27.38 3.76 -12.64
N TRP A 156 -26.89 2.62 -12.18
CA TRP A 156 -26.50 2.32 -10.79
C TRP A 156 -24.99 2.40 -10.57
N GLY A 157 -24.28 3.12 -11.46
CA GLY A 157 -22.82 3.27 -11.46
C GLY A 157 -22.22 3.73 -10.13
N HIS A 158 -22.91 4.61 -9.39
CA HIS A 158 -22.44 5.05 -8.06
C HIS A 158 -22.34 3.90 -7.05
N VAL A 159 -23.29 2.96 -7.09
CA VAL A 159 -23.27 1.77 -6.22
C VAL A 159 -22.16 0.83 -6.65
N ALA A 160 -22.03 0.58 -7.96
CA ALA A 160 -20.96 -0.26 -8.51
C ALA A 160 -19.57 0.25 -8.12
N LYS A 161 -19.33 1.57 -8.23
CA LYS A 161 -18.06 2.19 -7.82
C LYS A 161 -17.79 2.01 -6.33
N THR A 162 -18.80 2.20 -5.49
CA THR A 162 -18.68 1.99 -4.04
C THR A 162 -18.31 0.55 -3.72
N LEU A 163 -18.97 -0.44 -4.34
CA LEU A 163 -18.70 -1.86 -4.11
C LEU A 163 -17.29 -2.27 -4.55
N VAL A 164 -16.82 -1.77 -5.69
CA VAL A 164 -15.47 -2.07 -6.21
C VAL A 164 -14.39 -1.33 -5.41
N PHE A 165 -14.70 -0.16 -4.84
CA PHE A 165 -13.77 0.61 -4.01
C PHE A 165 -13.70 0.12 -2.56
N MET A 166 -14.78 -0.46 -2.03
CA MET A 166 -14.90 -0.91 -0.63
C MET A 166 -13.72 -1.76 -0.11
N PRO A 167 -13.14 -2.70 -0.89
CA PRO A 167 -12.04 -3.54 -0.42
C PRO A 167 -10.80 -2.76 0.03
N MET A 168 -10.61 -1.53 -0.47
CA MET A 168 -9.50 -0.68 -0.05
C MET A 168 -9.51 -0.26 1.41
N ALA A 169 -10.67 -0.34 2.08
CA ALA A 169 -10.76 -0.09 3.50
C ALA A 169 -10.23 -1.27 4.35
N ILE A 170 -9.97 -2.42 3.73
CA ILE A 170 -9.53 -3.65 4.39
C ILE A 170 -7.99 -3.67 4.43
N SER A 171 -7.40 -4.09 5.55
CA SER A 171 -5.95 -4.30 5.65
C SER A 171 -5.51 -5.50 4.80
N PHE A 172 -4.24 -5.54 4.37
CA PHE A 172 -3.71 -6.65 3.58
C PHE A 172 -3.80 -8.00 4.31
N VAL A 173 -3.55 -8.00 5.62
CA VAL A 173 -3.72 -9.20 6.46
C VAL A 173 -5.20 -9.59 6.54
N GLY A 174 -6.11 -8.63 6.75
CA GLY A 174 -7.56 -8.91 6.79
C GLY A 174 -8.10 -9.45 5.47
N ALA A 175 -7.68 -8.85 4.35
CA ALA A 175 -8.02 -9.32 3.01
C ALA A 175 -7.49 -10.75 2.77
N SER A 176 -6.28 -11.05 3.22
CA SER A 176 -5.72 -12.40 3.16
C SER A 176 -6.58 -13.41 3.93
N VAL A 177 -7.08 -13.06 5.13
CA VAL A 177 -7.98 -13.93 5.89
C VAL A 177 -9.28 -14.20 5.12
N ILE A 178 -9.87 -13.19 4.47
CA ILE A 178 -11.06 -13.36 3.63
C ILE A 178 -10.77 -14.35 2.48
N TRP A 179 -9.66 -14.16 1.78
CA TRP A 179 -9.30 -15.00 0.64
C TRP A 179 -8.84 -16.40 1.05
N LYS A 180 -8.37 -16.63 2.28
CA LYS A 180 -8.18 -17.99 2.81
C LYS A 180 -9.48 -18.79 2.81
N PHE A 181 -10.61 -18.16 3.16
CA PHE A 181 -11.91 -18.84 3.04
C PHE A 181 -12.32 -19.07 1.59
N VAL A 182 -11.95 -18.19 0.66
CA VAL A 182 -12.21 -18.40 -0.77
C VAL A 182 -11.43 -19.59 -1.31
N PHE A 183 -10.17 -19.74 -0.89
CA PHE A 183 -9.24 -20.78 -1.35
C PHE A 183 -9.19 -22.03 -0.47
N ASP A 184 -10.04 -22.13 0.56
CA ASP A 184 -9.97 -23.23 1.54
C ASP A 184 -10.12 -24.61 0.88
N PHE A 185 -9.32 -25.56 1.34
CA PHE A 185 -9.28 -26.93 0.83
C PHE A 185 -9.20 -27.90 2.01
N ARG A 186 -10.15 -28.86 2.07
CA ARG A 186 -10.31 -29.78 3.21
C ARG A 186 -9.97 -31.25 2.91
N GLY A 187 -9.38 -31.52 1.75
CA GLY A 187 -9.10 -32.88 1.26
C GLY A 187 -10.21 -33.40 0.33
N PRO A 188 -9.94 -34.42 -0.51
CA PRO A 188 -10.88 -34.87 -1.55
C PRO A 188 -12.19 -35.44 -1.01
N ASP A 189 -12.14 -36.09 0.15
CA ASP A 189 -13.27 -36.83 0.74
C ASP A 189 -14.10 -35.99 1.73
N ALA A 190 -13.69 -34.75 1.99
CA ALA A 190 -14.38 -33.84 2.89
C ALA A 190 -15.31 -32.90 2.14
N GLU A 191 -16.35 -32.41 2.83
CA GLU A 191 -17.19 -31.34 2.29
C GLU A 191 -16.37 -30.04 2.14
N GLN A 192 -16.33 -29.53 0.92
CA GLN A 192 -15.59 -28.30 0.61
C GLN A 192 -16.39 -27.09 1.06
N ILE A 193 -15.81 -26.29 1.95
CA ILE A 193 -16.40 -25.00 2.37
C ILE A 193 -15.79 -23.81 1.64
N GLY A 194 -14.69 -24.01 0.93
CA GLY A 194 -14.02 -22.94 0.20
C GLY A 194 -14.83 -22.54 -1.01
N LEU A 195 -15.05 -21.24 -1.22
CA LEU A 195 -15.94 -20.75 -2.28
C LEU A 195 -15.55 -21.29 -3.67
N LEU A 196 -14.26 -21.27 -4.03
CA LEU A 196 -13.83 -21.78 -5.33
C LEU A 196 -13.95 -23.29 -5.43
N ASN A 197 -13.64 -24.02 -4.37
CA ASN A 197 -13.80 -25.48 -4.36
C ASN A 197 -15.27 -25.89 -4.44
N ALA A 198 -16.17 -25.18 -3.75
CA ALA A 198 -17.62 -25.41 -3.83
C ALA A 198 -18.15 -25.23 -5.27
N ILE A 199 -17.66 -24.21 -5.99
CA ILE A 199 -18.00 -23.99 -7.40
C ILE A 199 -17.46 -25.14 -8.28
N VAL A 200 -16.19 -25.51 -8.10
CA VAL A 200 -15.52 -26.55 -8.90
C VAL A 200 -16.13 -27.94 -8.67
N THR A 201 -16.39 -28.33 -7.44
CA THR A 201 -17.07 -29.60 -7.13
C THR A 201 -18.52 -29.59 -7.56
N GLY A 202 -19.20 -28.43 -7.50
CA GLY A 202 -20.56 -28.27 -8.02
C GLY A 202 -20.66 -28.47 -9.54
N MET A 203 -19.56 -28.21 -10.28
CA MET A 203 -19.44 -28.52 -11.70
C MET A 203 -18.97 -29.95 -11.99
N GLY A 204 -18.78 -30.78 -10.95
CA GLY A 204 -18.36 -32.19 -11.08
C GLY A 204 -16.85 -32.42 -11.15
N PHE A 205 -16.03 -31.41 -10.92
CA PHE A 205 -14.57 -31.54 -10.90
C PHE A 205 -14.02 -31.86 -9.50
N ALA A 206 -12.80 -32.39 -9.43
CA ALA A 206 -12.13 -32.67 -8.16
C ALA A 206 -11.67 -31.37 -7.47
N PRO A 207 -11.77 -31.29 -6.12
CA PRO A 207 -11.34 -30.11 -5.37
C PRO A 207 -9.82 -29.91 -5.46
N GLN A 208 -9.39 -28.66 -5.40
CA GLN A 208 -8.00 -28.26 -5.59
C GLN A 208 -7.47 -27.46 -4.40
N ALA A 209 -6.21 -27.71 -4.04
CA ALA A 209 -5.47 -26.92 -3.09
C ALA A 209 -4.81 -25.71 -3.79
N TRP A 210 -5.64 -24.73 -4.19
CA TRP A 210 -5.28 -23.61 -5.08
C TRP A 210 -3.93 -22.94 -4.78
N VAL A 211 -3.72 -22.57 -3.51
CA VAL A 211 -2.53 -21.83 -3.07
C VAL A 211 -1.26 -22.70 -3.06
N THR A 212 -1.39 -24.02 -3.17
CA THR A 212 -0.26 -24.96 -3.23
C THR A 212 0.12 -25.35 -4.66
N LEU A 213 -0.71 -24.98 -5.65
CA LEU A 213 -0.44 -25.31 -7.05
C LEU A 213 0.82 -24.57 -7.54
N PRO A 214 1.87 -25.29 -7.97
CA PRO A 214 3.09 -24.66 -8.48
C PRO A 214 2.77 -23.72 -9.65
N PHE A 215 3.55 -22.64 -9.78
CA PHE A 215 3.34 -21.53 -10.73
C PHE A 215 2.08 -20.68 -10.43
N TRP A 216 0.92 -21.29 -10.22
CA TRP A 216 -0.36 -20.59 -10.02
C TRP A 216 -0.53 -19.97 -8.63
N ASN A 217 0.14 -20.52 -7.62
CA ASN A 217 0.09 -20.01 -6.25
C ASN A 217 0.34 -18.50 -6.14
N ASN A 218 1.38 -17.99 -6.81
CA ASN A 218 1.72 -16.58 -6.83
C ASN A 218 0.59 -15.75 -7.45
N PHE A 219 -0.05 -16.23 -8.52
CA PHE A 219 -1.18 -15.53 -9.15
C PHE A 219 -2.43 -15.49 -8.25
N PHE A 220 -2.69 -16.55 -7.47
CA PHE A 220 -3.77 -16.52 -6.48
C PHE A 220 -3.52 -15.49 -5.37
N LEU A 221 -2.27 -15.30 -4.96
CA LEU A 221 -1.91 -14.23 -4.02
C LEU A 221 -2.02 -12.85 -4.68
N MET A 222 -1.57 -12.71 -5.93
CA MET A 222 -1.69 -11.47 -6.71
C MET A 222 -3.16 -11.05 -6.89
N ALA A 223 -4.07 -12.00 -7.07
CA ALA A 223 -5.49 -11.74 -7.22
C ALA A 223 -6.08 -10.93 -6.04
N ILE A 224 -5.56 -11.14 -4.83
CA ILE A 224 -5.96 -10.40 -3.62
C ILE A 224 -5.61 -8.92 -3.75
N LEU A 225 -4.35 -8.62 -4.10
CA LEU A 225 -3.91 -7.25 -4.27
C LEU A 225 -4.54 -6.61 -5.50
N ILE A 226 -4.74 -7.38 -6.57
CA ILE A 226 -5.42 -6.92 -7.78
C ILE A 226 -6.85 -6.49 -7.46
N TRP A 227 -7.57 -7.29 -6.69
CA TRP A 227 -8.93 -7.00 -6.24
C TRP A 227 -9.00 -5.69 -5.45
N ILE A 228 -8.06 -5.47 -4.51
CA ILE A 228 -7.98 -4.23 -3.73
C ILE A 228 -7.64 -3.03 -4.64
N GLN A 229 -6.58 -3.13 -5.43
CA GLN A 229 -6.03 -2.02 -6.21
C GLN A 229 -6.85 -1.68 -7.46
N THR A 230 -7.72 -2.57 -7.92
CA THR A 230 -8.70 -2.26 -8.97
C THR A 230 -9.64 -1.13 -8.54
N GLY A 231 -10.06 -1.10 -7.26
CA GLY A 231 -10.87 -0.02 -6.69
C GLY A 231 -10.14 1.32 -6.70
N PHE A 232 -8.87 1.34 -6.28
CA PHE A 232 -8.00 2.51 -6.39
C PHE A 232 -7.92 3.06 -7.81
N ALA A 233 -7.51 2.19 -8.75
CA ALA A 233 -7.31 2.56 -10.14
C ALA A 233 -8.61 3.08 -10.76
N MET A 234 -9.73 2.41 -10.52
CA MET A 234 -11.04 2.82 -11.04
C MET A 234 -11.43 4.24 -10.62
N VAL A 235 -11.26 4.59 -9.33
CA VAL A 235 -11.68 5.92 -8.83
C VAL A 235 -10.86 7.03 -9.48
N ILE A 236 -9.54 6.86 -9.52
CA ILE A 236 -8.63 7.87 -10.09
C ILE A 236 -8.82 7.98 -11.61
N LEU A 237 -8.94 6.85 -12.31
CA LEU A 237 -9.11 6.85 -13.76
C LEU A 237 -10.48 7.35 -14.19
N SER A 238 -11.55 7.08 -13.43
CA SER A 238 -12.88 7.63 -13.71
C SER A 238 -12.89 9.16 -13.60
N ALA A 239 -12.17 9.72 -12.61
CA ALA A 239 -12.01 11.18 -12.50
C ALA A 239 -11.26 11.77 -13.71
N ALA A 240 -10.18 11.11 -14.17
CA ALA A 240 -9.43 11.56 -15.34
C ALA A 240 -10.22 11.43 -16.66
N LEU A 241 -10.98 10.35 -16.83
CA LEU A 241 -11.83 10.14 -18.01
C LEU A 241 -12.91 11.23 -18.14
N ARG A 242 -13.44 11.73 -17.02
CA ARG A 242 -14.40 12.85 -17.03
C ARG A 242 -13.78 14.19 -17.45
N GLY A 243 -12.45 14.29 -17.43
CA GLY A 243 -11.72 15.47 -17.92
C GLY A 243 -11.56 15.51 -19.43
N VAL A 244 -11.89 14.43 -20.15
CA VAL A 244 -11.81 14.36 -21.62
C VAL A 244 -12.94 15.18 -22.24
N PRO A 245 -12.66 16.22 -23.07
CA PRO A 245 -13.69 17.08 -23.65
C PRO A 245 -14.65 16.31 -24.57
N ASN A 246 -15.96 16.46 -24.37
CA ASN A 246 -16.98 15.79 -25.18
C ASN A 246 -16.91 16.17 -26.67
N ASP A 247 -16.56 17.42 -26.98
CA ASP A 247 -16.43 17.91 -28.36
C ASP A 247 -15.44 17.07 -29.19
N THR A 248 -14.35 16.61 -28.55
CA THR A 248 -13.36 15.74 -29.22
C THR A 248 -13.89 14.34 -29.50
N LEU A 249 -14.75 13.83 -28.62
CA LEU A 249 -15.39 12.52 -28.78
C LEU A 249 -16.50 12.57 -29.83
N GLU A 250 -17.28 13.66 -29.86
CA GLU A 250 -18.34 13.87 -30.85
C GLU A 250 -17.76 14.10 -32.26
N ALA A 251 -16.70 14.91 -32.38
CA ALA A 251 -15.99 15.08 -33.65
C ALA A 251 -15.48 13.74 -34.21
N ALA A 252 -14.86 12.92 -33.37
CA ALA A 252 -14.39 11.59 -33.78
C ALA A 252 -15.53 10.65 -34.24
N ARG A 253 -16.71 10.74 -33.60
CA ARG A 253 -17.91 9.99 -34.03
C ARG A 253 -18.44 10.49 -35.38
N ILE A 254 -18.41 11.79 -35.63
CA ILE A 254 -18.79 12.38 -36.92
C ILE A 254 -17.83 11.90 -38.03
N ASP A 255 -16.54 11.77 -37.72
CA ASP A 255 -15.52 11.23 -38.62
C ASP A 255 -15.60 9.68 -38.80
N GLY A 256 -16.59 9.03 -38.20
CA GLY A 256 -16.85 7.59 -38.35
C GLY A 256 -15.97 6.68 -37.49
N ALA A 257 -15.30 7.21 -36.46
CA ALA A 257 -14.50 6.40 -35.56
C ALA A 257 -15.39 5.50 -34.68
N SER A 258 -15.01 4.22 -34.56
CA SER A 258 -15.68 3.28 -33.64
C SER A 258 -15.37 3.57 -32.17
N GLU A 259 -16.25 3.18 -31.25
CA GLU A 259 -16.05 3.40 -29.81
C GLU A 259 -14.74 2.78 -29.28
N LEU A 260 -14.29 1.65 -29.84
CA LEU A 260 -12.99 1.06 -29.50
C LEU A 260 -11.81 1.90 -30.00
N GLN A 261 -11.91 2.47 -31.20
CA GLN A 261 -10.90 3.40 -31.72
C GLN A 261 -10.86 4.67 -30.88
N ILE A 262 -12.01 5.26 -30.55
CA ILE A 262 -12.10 6.43 -29.67
C ILE A 262 -11.47 6.13 -28.31
N PHE A 263 -11.75 4.96 -27.73
CA PHE A 263 -11.17 4.57 -26.45
C PHE A 263 -9.64 4.45 -26.50
N PHE A 264 -9.09 3.64 -27.40
CA PHE A 264 -7.64 3.37 -27.44
C PHE A 264 -6.82 4.50 -28.09
N ALA A 265 -7.37 5.24 -29.05
CA ALA A 265 -6.64 6.26 -29.79
C ALA A 265 -6.84 7.69 -29.26
N ILE A 266 -7.91 7.95 -28.52
CA ILE A 266 -8.23 9.30 -28.00
C ILE A 266 -8.25 9.30 -26.47
N MET A 267 -9.12 8.51 -25.84
CA MET A 267 -9.32 8.56 -24.39
C MET A 267 -8.06 8.12 -23.62
N VAL A 268 -7.53 6.93 -23.91
CA VAL A 268 -6.35 6.37 -23.22
C VAL A 268 -5.10 7.26 -23.35
N PRO A 269 -4.74 7.77 -24.54
CA PRO A 269 -3.58 8.66 -24.68
C PRO A 269 -3.75 9.98 -23.92
N GLN A 270 -4.96 10.55 -23.87
CA GLN A 270 -5.20 11.81 -23.15
C GLN A 270 -5.06 11.66 -21.63
N ILE A 271 -5.41 10.51 -21.07
CA ILE A 271 -5.29 10.24 -19.63
C ILE A 271 -3.99 9.51 -19.24
N MET A 272 -3.02 9.40 -20.17
CA MET A 272 -1.79 8.60 -19.96
C MET A 272 -0.98 9.06 -18.75
N SER A 273 -0.92 10.37 -18.48
CA SER A 273 -0.27 10.90 -17.28
C SER A 273 -0.89 10.32 -16.00
N THR A 274 -2.21 10.25 -15.93
CA THR A 274 -2.93 9.64 -14.81
C THR A 274 -2.72 8.13 -14.74
N ILE A 275 -2.75 7.42 -15.89
CA ILE A 275 -2.46 5.98 -15.95
C ILE A 275 -1.07 5.69 -15.37
N LEU A 276 -0.06 6.48 -15.73
CA LEU A 276 1.31 6.32 -15.21
C LEU A 276 1.39 6.61 -13.71
N VAL A 277 0.67 7.61 -13.20
CA VAL A 277 0.59 7.88 -11.75
C VAL A 277 -0.04 6.70 -11.01
N VAL A 278 -1.15 6.16 -11.51
CA VAL A 278 -1.80 4.99 -10.91
C VAL A 278 -0.87 3.77 -10.95
N TRP A 279 -0.26 3.49 -12.09
CA TRP A 279 0.69 2.39 -12.26
C TRP A 279 1.86 2.48 -11.28
N THR A 280 2.52 3.64 -11.21
CA THR A 280 3.67 3.87 -10.32
C THR A 280 3.27 3.77 -8.86
N THR A 281 2.10 4.29 -8.48
CA THR A 281 1.58 4.15 -7.12
C THR A 281 1.37 2.69 -6.76
N ILE A 282 0.72 1.90 -7.62
CA ILE A 282 0.51 0.47 -7.38
C ILE A 282 1.85 -0.28 -7.35
N THR A 283 2.81 0.10 -8.20
CA THR A 283 4.17 -0.47 -8.19
C THR A 283 4.85 -0.26 -6.83
N ILE A 284 4.76 0.95 -6.26
CA ILE A 284 5.28 1.24 -4.92
C ILE A 284 4.57 0.40 -3.85
N THR A 285 3.26 0.18 -3.98
CA THR A 285 2.52 -0.71 -3.07
C THR A 285 3.00 -2.16 -3.17
N VAL A 286 3.26 -2.65 -4.39
CA VAL A 286 3.74 -4.02 -4.63
C VAL A 286 5.11 -4.27 -4.00
N LEU A 287 5.99 -3.26 -3.95
CA LEU A 287 7.28 -3.37 -3.23
C LEU A 287 7.12 -3.61 -1.72
N LYS A 288 5.90 -3.47 -1.17
CA LYS A 288 5.56 -3.70 0.24
C LYS A 288 4.57 -4.87 0.41
N VAL A 289 4.53 -5.80 -0.53
CA VAL A 289 3.50 -6.87 -0.57
C VAL A 289 3.69 -8.02 0.44
N PHE A 290 4.72 -7.93 1.28
CA PHE A 290 5.09 -8.94 2.26
C PHE A 290 3.91 -9.44 3.11
N ASP A 291 3.02 -8.53 3.54
CA ASP A 291 1.87 -8.85 4.40
C ASP A 291 0.96 -9.92 3.81
N ILE A 292 0.67 -9.87 2.50
CA ILE A 292 -0.22 -10.82 1.83
C ILE A 292 0.43 -12.20 1.77
N VAL A 293 1.70 -12.25 1.36
CA VAL A 293 2.45 -13.50 1.23
C VAL A 293 2.60 -14.17 2.59
N MET A 294 3.01 -13.40 3.61
CA MET A 294 3.18 -13.93 4.96
C MET A 294 1.85 -14.41 5.54
N ALA A 295 0.78 -13.62 5.40
CA ALA A 295 -0.52 -14.00 5.91
C ALA A 295 -1.09 -15.22 5.21
N MET A 296 -0.91 -15.37 3.89
CA MET A 296 -1.49 -16.46 3.11
C MET A 296 -0.72 -17.78 3.21
N THR A 297 0.59 -17.74 2.96
CA THR A 297 1.42 -18.95 2.80
C THR A 297 2.59 -19.02 3.76
N GLY A 298 2.92 -17.90 4.41
CA GLY A 298 4.18 -17.77 5.14
C GLY A 298 5.42 -17.90 4.26
N GLY A 299 5.30 -17.62 2.96
CA GLY A 299 6.39 -17.75 1.99
C GLY A 299 6.66 -19.18 1.51
N GLN A 300 5.84 -20.16 1.92
CA GLN A 300 5.97 -21.56 1.47
C GLN A 300 5.56 -21.73 0.00
N TRP A 301 5.88 -22.89 -0.58
CA TRP A 301 5.56 -23.24 -1.98
C TRP A 301 6.13 -22.24 -3.00
N ASP A 302 7.36 -21.75 -2.82
CA ASP A 302 8.00 -20.80 -3.73
C ASP A 302 7.20 -19.49 -3.94
N THR A 303 6.48 -19.04 -2.91
CA THR A 303 5.76 -17.75 -2.92
C THR A 303 6.53 -16.62 -2.24
N SER A 304 7.79 -16.85 -1.87
CA SER A 304 8.65 -15.88 -1.18
C SER A 304 8.78 -14.56 -1.96
N VAL A 305 8.70 -13.45 -1.23
CA VAL A 305 8.91 -12.08 -1.71
C VAL A 305 9.91 -11.36 -0.81
N LEU A 306 10.45 -10.22 -1.25
CA LEU A 306 11.38 -9.46 -0.45
C LEU A 306 10.58 -8.79 0.67
N ALA A 307 11.00 -8.99 1.91
CA ALA A 307 10.47 -8.25 3.04
C ALA A 307 11.11 -6.86 3.07
N ASN A 308 10.31 -5.83 3.35
CA ASN A 308 10.73 -4.44 3.52
C ASN A 308 10.18 -3.93 4.84
#